data_AF-D6ZDK1-F1
#
_entry.id   AF-D6ZDK1-F1
#
_cell.length_a   1.000
_cell.length_b   1.000
_cell.length_c   1.000
_cell.angle_alpha   90.00
_cell.angle_beta   90.00
_cell.angle_gamma   90.00
#
_symmetry.space_group_name_H-M   'P 1'
#
loop_
_entity.id
_entity.type
_entity.pdbx_description
1 polymer ?
#
loop_
_entity_poly.entity_id
_entity_poly.type
_entity_poly.pdbx_seq_one_letter_code
_entity_poly.pdbx_strand_id
1 'polypeptide(L)'
;MGDSLGVEPAEMRSVQQLIGGVAEEMRSEFGKLARRGDELAEGWAGTSASKFRPPWEEWKEGCETVIAALEGESGLLGESADEYDQQEGENSQSLARVEPRFNF
;
A
#
# COMPACT_ATOMS: atom_id res chain seq x y z
N MET A 1 25.71 -20.51 7.52
CA MET A 1 25.22 -19.13 7.71
C MET A 1 24.40 -18.80 6.47
N GLY A 2 23.08 -18.91 6.53
CA GLY A 2 22.19 -18.73 5.37
C GLY A 2 20.74 -18.42 5.77
N ASP A 3 20.53 -17.95 7.01
CA ASP A 3 19.20 -17.77 7.60
C ASP A 3 18.75 -16.30 7.63
N SER A 4 19.55 -15.38 7.06
CA SER A 4 19.26 -13.94 7.09
C SER A 4 18.69 -13.37 5.80
N LEU A 5 18.73 -14.13 4.68
CA LEU A 5 18.28 -13.63 3.36
C LEU A 5 16.78 -13.85 3.11
N GLY A 6 16.17 -14.90 3.67
CA GLY A 6 14.73 -15.15 3.52
C GLY A 6 13.83 -14.34 4.45
N VAL A 7 14.39 -13.73 5.49
CA VAL A 7 13.63 -12.94 6.48
C VAL A 7 13.25 -11.56 5.90
N GLU A 8 14.08 -10.98 5.03
CA GLU A 8 13.86 -9.64 4.46
C GLU A 8 12.66 -9.58 3.48
N PRO A 9 12.49 -10.52 2.52
CA PRO A 9 11.33 -10.51 1.62
C PRO A 9 10.01 -10.86 2.31
N ALA A 10 10.04 -11.79 3.27
CA ALA A 10 8.85 -12.19 4.02
C ALA A 10 8.31 -11.04 4.89
N GLU A 11 9.19 -10.28 5.53
CA GLU A 11 8.86 -9.06 6.26
C GLU A 11 8.32 -7.97 5.32
N MET A 12 8.95 -7.75 4.16
CA MET A 12 8.45 -6.78 3.16
C MET A 12 7.03 -7.09 2.70
N ARG A 13 6.71 -8.37 2.40
CA ARG A 13 5.34 -8.78 2.06
C ARG A 13 4.36 -8.63 3.22
N SER A 14 4.80 -8.87 4.45
CA SER A 14 3.97 -8.66 5.65
C SER A 14 3.60 -7.17 5.80
N VAL A 15 4.57 -6.27 5.65
CA VAL A 15 4.35 -4.83 5.71
C VAL A 15 3.50 -4.35 4.53
N GLN A 16 3.74 -4.86 3.32
CA GLN A 16 2.92 -4.61 2.14
C GLN A 16 1.45 -4.95 2.41
N GLN A 17 1.16 -6.15 2.94
CA GLN A 17 -0.20 -6.58 3.26
C GLN A 17 -0.85 -5.71 4.34
N LEU A 18 -0.07 -5.30 5.36
CA LEU A 18 -0.54 -4.41 6.41
C LEU A 18 -0.94 -3.05 5.84
N ILE A 19 -0.06 -2.43 5.04
CA ILE A 19 -0.31 -1.10 4.45
C ILE A 19 -1.48 -1.18 3.47
N GLY A 20 -1.55 -2.21 2.62
CA GLY A 20 -2.68 -2.43 1.72
C GLY A 20 -4.01 -2.62 2.48
N GLY A 21 -3.99 -3.35 3.59
CA GLY A 21 -5.16 -3.52 4.45
C GLY A 21 -5.63 -2.21 5.08
N VAL A 22 -4.70 -1.39 5.58
CA VAL A 22 -5.00 -0.06 6.12
C VAL A 22 -5.56 0.86 5.04
N ALA A 23 -4.99 0.86 3.84
CA ALA A 23 -5.47 1.67 2.71
C ALA A 23 -6.92 1.32 2.33
N GLU A 24 -7.23 0.02 2.25
CA GLU A 24 -8.59 -0.46 1.94
C GLU A 24 -9.61 -0.08 3.03
N GLU A 25 -9.22 -0.24 4.31
CA GLU A 25 -10.08 0.16 5.43
C GLU A 25 -10.33 1.67 5.43
N MET A 26 -9.28 2.47 5.23
CA MET A 26 -9.39 3.93 5.12
C MET A 26 -10.29 4.34 3.96
N ARG A 27 -10.16 3.69 2.80
CA ARG A 27 -11.01 3.92 1.62
C ARG A 27 -12.48 3.62 1.91
N SER A 28 -12.75 2.50 2.58
CA SER A 28 -14.11 2.09 2.95
C SER A 28 -14.77 3.09 3.91
N GLU A 29 -14.07 3.47 4.98
CA GLU A 29 -14.57 4.41 5.97
C GLU A 29 -14.69 5.84 5.42
N PHE A 30 -13.72 6.27 4.60
CA PHE A 30 -13.80 7.53 3.86
C PHE A 30 -15.03 7.57 2.97
N GLY A 31 -15.27 6.54 2.17
CA GLY A 31 -16.44 6.50 1.27
C GLY A 31 -17.78 6.59 2.02
N LYS A 32 -17.89 5.94 3.18
CA LYS A 32 -19.07 6.05 4.06
C LYS A 32 -19.25 7.45 4.60
N LEU A 33 -18.17 8.07 5.09
CA LEU A 33 -18.20 9.41 5.68
C LEU A 33 -18.45 10.48 4.63
N ALA A 34 -17.81 10.37 3.45
CA ALA A 34 -17.99 11.26 2.32
C ALA A 34 -19.46 11.29 1.88
N ARG A 35 -20.06 10.11 1.67
CA ARG A 35 -21.48 10.01 1.32
C ARG A 35 -22.40 10.68 2.35
N ARG A 36 -22.17 10.41 3.64
CA ARG A 36 -22.98 11.00 4.71
C ARG A 36 -22.80 12.51 4.83
N GLY A 37 -21.59 13.00 4.59
CA GLY A 37 -21.29 14.43 4.60
C GLY A 37 -21.88 15.15 3.39
N ASP A 38 -21.90 14.52 2.21
CA ASP A 38 -22.55 15.04 1.01
C ASP A 38 -24.08 15.12 1.22
N GLU A 39 -24.71 14.07 1.76
CA GLU A 39 -26.14 14.09 2.14
C GLU A 39 -26.47 15.22 3.14
N LEU A 40 -25.58 15.46 4.10
CA LEU A 40 -25.73 16.57 5.06
C LEU A 40 -25.57 17.94 4.39
N ALA A 41 -24.61 18.08 3.49
CA ALA A 41 -24.31 19.31 2.77
C ALA A 41 -25.44 19.69 1.79
N GLU A 42 -26.09 18.71 1.17
CA GLU A 42 -27.29 18.91 0.34
C GLU A 42 -28.47 19.45 1.16
N GLY A 43 -28.60 19.04 2.42
CA GLY A 43 -29.64 19.52 3.34
C GLY A 43 -29.40 20.93 3.89
N TRP A 44 -28.20 21.50 3.72
CA TRP A 44 -27.87 22.83 4.21
C TRP A 44 -28.09 23.87 3.10
N ALA A 45 -28.93 24.87 3.38
CA ALA A 45 -29.18 26.01 2.48
C ALA A 45 -28.55 27.31 3.02
N GLY A 46 -28.18 28.23 2.12
CA GLY A 46 -27.70 29.58 2.46
C GLY A 46 -26.22 29.66 2.86
N THR A 47 -25.86 30.70 3.62
CA THR A 47 -24.46 31.08 3.93
C THR A 47 -23.66 29.99 4.66
N SER A 48 -24.31 29.12 5.43
CA SER A 48 -23.64 27.99 6.09
C SER A 48 -23.17 26.93 5.09
N ALA A 49 -23.98 26.66 4.06
CA ALA A 49 -23.65 25.70 3.01
C ALA A 49 -22.53 26.20 2.10
N SER A 50 -22.48 27.51 1.83
CA SER A 50 -21.38 28.10 1.05
C SER A 50 -20.05 28.14 1.80
N LYS A 51 -20.09 28.13 3.14
CA LYS A 51 -18.88 28.12 3.99
C LYS A 51 -18.38 26.71 4.31
N PHE A 52 -19.29 25.74 4.43
CA PHE A 52 -18.92 24.36 4.75
C PHE A 52 -18.40 23.58 3.54
N ARG A 53 -18.93 23.86 2.34
CA ARG A 53 -18.59 23.10 1.13
C ARG A 53 -17.11 23.21 0.72
N PRO A 54 -16.46 24.39 0.71
CA PRO A 54 -15.04 24.46 0.37
C PRO A 54 -14.11 23.63 1.27
N PRO A 55 -14.14 23.76 2.62
CA PRO A 55 -13.30 22.93 3.47
C PRO A 55 -13.71 21.44 3.47
N TRP A 56 -14.96 21.12 3.13
CA TRP A 56 -15.41 19.74 2.95
C TRP A 56 -14.79 19.09 1.70
N GLU A 57 -14.76 19.79 0.57
CA GLU A 57 -14.08 19.31 -0.64
C GLU A 57 -12.57 19.19 -0.43
N GLU A 58 -11.93 20.18 0.20
CA GLU A 58 -10.49 20.14 0.53
C GLU A 58 -10.14 18.95 1.42
N TRP A 59 -10.99 18.64 2.41
CA TRP A 59 -10.82 17.46 3.24
C TRP A 59 -10.93 16.16 2.44
N LYS A 60 -11.91 16.06 1.52
CA LYS A 60 -12.05 14.88 0.65
C LYS A 60 -10.81 14.67 -0.23
N GLU A 61 -10.32 15.73 -0.86
CA GLU A 61 -9.09 15.70 -1.67
C GLU A 61 -7.87 15.26 -0.85
N GLY A 62 -7.74 15.76 0.38
CA GLY A 62 -6.69 15.33 1.31
C GLY A 62 -6.77 13.85 1.68
N CYS A 63 -7.97 13.34 1.96
CA CYS A 63 -8.18 11.92 2.24
C CYS A 63 -7.83 11.03 1.04
N GLU A 64 -8.24 11.40 -0.17
CA GLU A 64 -7.89 10.69 -1.40
C GLU A 64 -6.37 10.67 -1.64
N THR A 65 -5.69 11.80 -1.36
CA THR A 65 -4.23 11.90 -1.47
C THR A 65 -3.51 10.94 -0.52
N VAL A 66 -3.97 10.82 0.73
CA VAL A 66 -3.38 9.90 1.72
C VAL A 66 -3.59 8.45 1.32
N ILE A 67 -4.80 8.09 0.88
CA ILE A 67 -5.10 6.73 0.41
C ILE A 67 -4.22 6.37 -0.79
N ALA A 68 -4.12 7.27 -1.78
CA ALA A 68 -3.28 7.05 -2.96
C ALA A 68 -1.79 6.87 -2.60
N ALA A 69 -1.29 7.63 -1.62
CA ALA A 69 0.08 7.48 -1.13
C ALA A 69 0.30 6.11 -0.48
N LEU A 70 -0.62 5.66 0.38
CA LEU A 70 -0.53 4.34 1.03
C LEU A 70 -0.62 3.19 0.01
N GLU A 71 -1.52 3.29 -0.97
CA GLU A 71 -1.61 2.32 -2.08
C GLU A 71 -0.30 2.29 -2.89
N GLY A 72 0.29 3.45 -3.16
CA GLY A 72 1.58 3.58 -3.84
C GLY A 72 2.75 2.96 -3.07
N GLU A 73 2.86 3.24 -1.77
CA GLU A 73 3.88 2.65 -0.89
C GLU A 73 3.73 1.13 -0.78
N SER A 74 2.50 0.64 -0.64
CA SER A 74 2.20 -0.79 -0.68
C SER A 74 2.61 -1.42 -2.03
N GLY A 75 2.45 -0.72 -3.14
CA GLY A 75 2.88 -1.20 -4.46
C GLY A 75 4.40 -1.38 -4.53
N LEU A 76 5.15 -0.35 -4.12
CA LEU A 76 6.62 -0.36 -4.14
C LEU A 76 7.23 -1.45 -3.25
N LEU A 77 6.61 -1.71 -2.08
CA LEU A 77 7.04 -2.80 -1.20
C LEU A 77 6.79 -4.19 -1.82
N GLY A 78 5.70 -4.35 -2.56
CA GLY A 78 5.42 -5.59 -3.29
C GLY A 78 6.42 -5.81 -4.42
N GLU A 79 6.69 -4.78 -5.23
CA GLU A 79 7.69 -4.83 -6.31
C GLU A 79 9.09 -5.15 -5.77
N SER A 80 9.48 -4.50 -4.67
CA SER A 80 10.77 -4.79 -4.03
C SER A 80 10.87 -6.25 -3.57
N ALA A 81 9.82 -6.78 -2.94
CA ALA A 81 9.80 -8.18 -2.50
C ALA A 81 9.94 -9.16 -3.69
N ASP A 82 9.25 -8.89 -4.81
CA ASP A 82 9.33 -9.70 -6.03
C ASP A 82 10.74 -9.67 -6.65
N GLU A 83 11.39 -8.51 -6.65
CA GLU A 83 12.79 -8.36 -7.10
C GLU A 83 13.76 -9.19 -6.25
N TYR A 84 13.61 -9.17 -4.92
CA TYR A 84 14.44 -9.96 -4.01
C TYR A 84 14.27 -11.47 -4.24
N ASP A 85 13.03 -11.95 -4.42
CA ASP A 85 12.77 -13.37 -4.69
C ASP A 85 13.36 -13.82 -6.03
N GLN A 86 13.28 -12.97 -7.06
CA GLN A 86 13.88 -13.24 -8.36
C GLN A 86 15.40 -13.35 -8.25
N GLN A 87 16.04 -12.41 -7.55
CA GLN A 87 17.49 -12.41 -7.35
C GLN A 87 17.97 -13.64 -6.57
N GLU A 88 17.24 -14.04 -5.52
CA GLU A 88 17.56 -15.26 -4.75
C GLU A 88 17.40 -16.53 -5.61
N GLY A 89 16.35 -16.60 -6.43
CA GLY A 89 16.13 -17.71 -7.36
C GLY A 89 17.25 -17.86 -8.38
N GLU A 90 17.72 -16.75 -8.97
CA GLU A 90 18.85 -16.73 -9.89
C GLU A 90 20.17 -17.12 -9.20
N ASN A 91 20.40 -16.62 -7.98
CA ASN A 91 21.59 -16.92 -7.21
C ASN A 91 21.63 -18.39 -6.80
N SER A 92 20.53 -18.94 -6.30
CA SER A 92 20.38 -20.36 -5.97
C SER A 92 20.61 -21.27 -7.19
N GLN A 93 20.09 -20.91 -8.37
CA GLN A 93 20.35 -21.65 -9.61
C GLN A 93 21.82 -21.59 -10.06
N SER A 94 22.46 -20.43 -9.87
CA SER A 94 23.89 -20.26 -10.15
C SER A 94 24.75 -21.12 -9.22
N LEU A 95 24.49 -21.08 -7.92
CA LEU A 95 25.18 -21.90 -6.91
C LEU A 95 24.98 -23.40 -7.16
N ALA A 96 23.75 -23.83 -7.43
CA ALA A 96 23.43 -25.22 -7.78
C ALA A 96 24.06 -25.67 -9.12
N ARG A 97 24.51 -24.75 -9.97
CA ARG A 97 25.29 -25.05 -11.19
C ARG A 97 26.79 -25.11 -10.92
N VAL A 98 27.28 -24.42 -9.91
CA VAL A 98 28.70 -24.44 -9.49
C VAL A 98 29.02 -25.69 -8.67
N GLU A 99 28.17 -26.08 -7.72
CA GLU A 99 28.32 -27.31 -6.92
C GLU A 99 28.54 -28.60 -7.74
N PRO A 100 27.80 -28.89 -8.83
CA PRO A 100 28.01 -30.12 -9.61
C PRO A 100 29.32 -30.14 -10.38
N ARG A 101 30.02 -29.01 -10.53
CA ARG A 101 31.36 -28.93 -11.17
C ARG A 101 32.51 -29.30 -10.21
N PHE A 102 32.25 -29.46 -8.92
CA PHE A 102 33.28 -29.77 -7.91
C PHE A 102 33.21 -31.20 -7.33
N ASN A 103 32.38 -32.09 -7.87
CA ASN A 103 32.44 -33.52 -7.52
C ASN A 103 33.52 -34.23 -8.35
N PHE A 104 34.65 -34.55 -7.71
CA PHE A 104 35.65 -35.53 -8.16
C PHE A 104 35.38 -36.90 -7.52
#